data_AF-A0A9D5BQ05-F1
#
_entry.id   AF-A0A9D5BQ05-F1
#
_cell.length_a   1.000
_cell.length_b   1.000
_cell.length_c   1.000
_cell.angle_alpha   90.00
_cell.angle_beta   90.00
_cell.angle_gamma   90.00
#
_symmetry.space_group_name_H-M   'P 1'
#
loop_
_entity.id
_entity.type
_entity.pdbx_description
1 polymer ?
#
loop_
_entity_poly.entity_id
_entity_poly.type
_entity_poly.pdbx_seq_one_letter_code
_entity_poly.pdbx_strand_id
1 'polypeptide(L)'
;MAKDTHHDYPFGKVIFVVLLLSNISFQVATCGSIVKFLPGFNGPLPFLLETGYVGVGEKEDVQVFYYFIESENNPKEDPLMLWLTGGPGCSAFSALAIEIGPIEFKKETYNGSLPNLISRTHSWTKVSSIIFVDLPVSTGFTYATTDSGSQRSDSIQAHQAYQFFSKWLREHPKFQSNEIYISGDSYSGITVPIIVQEIAQANEKGIQPWINLQGYVLGNPITTRKEKNYRIPFANGMGLISDELYESLQENCDGDYINRENRNVLCSKDLSSFDKAISDIQESHILEPLCLWLFTENSPRRSLIKKFHSKVSPLKCRNYAFKLFEYWANDDNVREALHIRKGSIGKWERCSYGIPYNGDIPNSYDYHVNLSGKGYRSLIYSGDHDMTVPFLHTKAWIKSLNYSIVEDWRPWYTNEQVAGYTRTYSNRMTFATVKGGGHTAPEYLPEESFAMFNRWISKRPL
;
A
#
# COMPACT_ATOMS: atom_id res chain seq x y z
N MET A 1 -77.09 3.52 -70.44
CA MET A 1 -75.94 2.59 -70.35
C MET A 1 -74.80 3.34 -69.68
N ALA A 2 -74.39 2.88 -68.48
CA ALA A 2 -73.07 3.01 -67.84
C ALA A 2 -72.40 4.40 -67.75
N LYS A 3 -71.70 4.80 -66.69
CA LYS A 3 -71.40 4.31 -65.34
C LYS A 3 -70.63 5.47 -64.66
N ASP A 4 -70.66 5.49 -63.34
CA ASP A 4 -69.87 6.31 -62.42
C ASP A 4 -68.42 6.64 -62.84
N THR A 5 -67.88 7.77 -62.37
CA THR A 5 -66.88 7.75 -61.27
C THR A 5 -66.47 9.15 -60.77
N HIS A 6 -66.40 9.23 -59.45
CA HIS A 6 -65.87 10.30 -58.60
C HIS A 6 -64.43 10.73 -58.94
N HIS A 7 -64.08 11.98 -58.61
CA HIS A 7 -62.80 12.26 -57.93
C HIS A 7 -62.84 13.52 -57.06
N ASP A 8 -62.76 13.27 -55.74
CA ASP A 8 -62.35 14.21 -54.70
C ASP A 8 -60.87 14.59 -54.82
N TYR A 9 -60.51 15.82 -54.44
CA TYR A 9 -59.15 16.20 -54.04
C TYR A 9 -59.11 16.53 -52.54
N PRO A 10 -58.10 16.07 -51.78
CA PRO A 10 -58.16 15.98 -50.33
C PRO A 10 -57.58 17.22 -49.62
N PHE A 11 -58.17 17.54 -48.46
CA PHE A 11 -57.59 18.37 -47.41
C PHE A 11 -56.25 17.77 -46.94
N GLY A 12 -55.19 18.58 -46.98
CA GLY A 12 -53.89 18.23 -46.43
C GLY A 12 -53.94 18.05 -44.90
N LYS A 13 -53.63 16.84 -44.44
CA LYS A 13 -53.32 16.57 -43.02
C LYS A 13 -51.85 16.87 -42.77
N VAL A 14 -51.58 17.93 -42.03
CA VAL A 14 -50.27 18.19 -41.41
C VAL A 14 -50.09 17.20 -40.25
N ILE A 15 -49.17 16.26 -40.40
CA ILE A 15 -48.77 15.33 -39.34
C ILE A 15 -47.78 16.06 -38.44
N PHE A 16 -48.19 16.39 -37.22
CA PHE A 16 -47.30 16.84 -36.15
C PHE A 16 -46.60 15.62 -35.56
N VAL A 17 -45.33 15.41 -35.92
CA VAL A 17 -44.47 14.41 -35.26
C VAL A 17 -43.97 15.03 -33.95
N VAL A 18 -44.59 14.64 -32.84
CA VAL A 18 -44.10 14.97 -31.49
C VAL A 18 -42.91 14.05 -31.19
N LEU A 19 -41.70 14.58 -31.34
CA LEU A 19 -40.47 13.95 -30.85
C LEU A 19 -40.46 14.01 -29.31
N LEU A 20 -40.87 12.91 -28.69
CA LEU A 20 -40.64 12.64 -27.26
C LEU A 20 -39.13 12.47 -27.05
N LEU A 21 -38.44 13.55 -26.70
CA LEU A 21 -37.12 13.49 -26.11
C LEU A 21 -37.27 12.93 -24.69
N SER A 22 -37.11 11.61 -24.56
CA SER A 22 -36.86 11.00 -23.26
C SER A 22 -35.53 11.54 -22.75
N ASN A 23 -35.59 12.40 -21.73
CA ASN A 23 -34.44 12.72 -20.90
C ASN A 23 -34.06 11.46 -20.12
N ILE A 24 -33.38 10.52 -20.78
CA ILE A 24 -32.60 9.51 -20.10
C ILE A 24 -31.42 10.27 -19.52
N SER A 25 -31.57 10.70 -18.27
CA SER A 25 -30.42 11.07 -17.46
C SER A 25 -29.57 9.81 -17.35
N PHE A 26 -28.56 9.68 -18.21
CA PHE A 26 -27.43 8.83 -17.90
C PHE A 26 -26.78 9.46 -16.68
N GLN A 27 -27.20 9.03 -15.48
CA GLN A 27 -26.30 9.04 -14.34
C GLN A 27 -25.13 8.18 -14.79
N VAL A 28 -24.07 8.84 -15.27
CA VAL A 28 -22.74 8.24 -15.29
C VAL A 28 -22.53 7.85 -13.83
N ALA A 29 -22.60 6.55 -13.54
CA ALA A 29 -22.32 6.05 -12.22
C ALA A 29 -20.87 6.48 -11.93
N THR A 30 -20.70 7.46 -11.06
CA THR A 30 -19.38 7.87 -10.59
C THR A 30 -18.83 6.69 -9.78
N CYS A 31 -17.62 6.20 -10.07
CA CYS A 31 -17.00 5.12 -9.30
C CYS A 31 -16.76 5.48 -7.82
N GLY A 32 -17.01 6.72 -7.41
CA GLY A 32 -16.80 7.23 -6.06
C GLY A 32 -17.96 8.06 -5.52
N SER A 33 -18.02 8.13 -4.20
CA SER A 33 -18.91 8.99 -3.41
C SER A 33 -18.09 9.79 -2.40
N ILE A 34 -18.40 11.08 -2.27
CA ILE A 34 -17.71 11.98 -1.33
C ILE A 34 -18.19 11.74 0.11
N VAL A 35 -17.24 11.44 0.99
CA VAL A 35 -17.47 11.28 2.43
C VAL A 35 -17.20 12.62 3.11
N LYS A 36 -18.26 13.35 3.48
CA LYS A 36 -18.14 14.63 4.19
C LYS A 36 -17.96 14.48 5.70
N PHE A 37 -18.59 13.46 6.26
CA PHE A 37 -18.57 13.15 7.69
C PHE A 37 -18.15 11.71 7.86
N LEU A 38 -17.08 11.49 8.61
CA LEU A 38 -16.56 10.17 8.90
C LEU A 38 -16.80 9.87 10.38
N PRO A 39 -17.57 8.83 10.73
CA PRO A 39 -17.84 8.51 12.12
C PRO A 39 -16.55 8.32 12.92
N GLY A 40 -16.52 8.84 14.14
CA GLY A 40 -15.31 8.91 14.98
C GLY A 40 -14.47 10.16 14.75
N PHE A 41 -14.60 10.87 13.63
CA PHE A 41 -13.99 12.18 13.43
C PHE A 41 -14.94 13.30 13.87
N ASN A 42 -14.45 14.27 14.64
CA ASN A 42 -15.30 15.36 15.13
C ASN A 42 -15.53 16.43 14.05
N GLY A 43 -16.78 16.58 13.59
CA GLY A 43 -17.17 17.56 12.58
C GLY A 43 -16.93 17.08 11.14
N PRO A 44 -17.07 17.98 10.15
CA PRO A 44 -16.76 17.66 8.75
C PRO A 44 -15.26 17.41 8.56
N LEU A 45 -14.91 16.53 7.62
CA LEU A 45 -13.50 16.31 7.26
C LEU A 45 -12.88 17.60 6.69
N PRO A 46 -11.66 17.98 7.11
CA PRO A 46 -10.97 19.17 6.60
C PRO A 46 -10.31 18.96 5.23
N PHE A 47 -10.46 17.77 4.64
CA PHE A 47 -9.94 17.36 3.34
C PHE A 47 -11.02 16.58 2.59
N LEU A 48 -10.90 16.48 1.26
CA LEU A 48 -11.81 15.69 0.45
C LEU A 48 -11.42 14.21 0.55
N LEU A 49 -12.33 13.40 1.09
CA LEU A 49 -12.30 11.95 1.02
C LEU A 49 -13.38 11.48 0.04
N GLU A 50 -12.98 10.68 -0.92
CA GLU A 50 -13.86 9.93 -1.81
C GLU A 50 -13.63 8.43 -1.61
N THR A 51 -14.69 7.64 -1.56
CA THR A 51 -14.60 6.19 -1.49
C THR A 51 -15.51 5.56 -2.52
N GLY A 52 -15.16 4.35 -2.95
CA GLY A 52 -16.01 3.62 -3.87
C GLY A 52 -15.38 2.34 -4.39
N TYR A 53 -15.97 1.83 -5.47
CA TYR A 53 -15.61 0.55 -6.05
C TYR A 53 -15.38 0.69 -7.55
N VAL A 54 -14.30 0.10 -8.04
CA VAL A 54 -14.02 -0.04 -9.48
C VAL A 54 -13.97 -1.53 -9.81
N GLY A 55 -14.75 -1.95 -10.82
CA GLY A 55 -14.75 -3.33 -11.30
C GLY A 55 -13.49 -3.65 -12.11
N VAL A 56 -12.80 -4.74 -11.81
CA VAL A 56 -11.60 -5.24 -12.51
C VAL A 56 -11.70 -6.76 -12.76
N GLY A 57 -10.80 -7.30 -13.57
CA GLY A 57 -10.92 -8.65 -14.12
C GLY A 57 -11.68 -8.68 -15.45
N GLU A 58 -11.66 -9.82 -16.14
CA GLU A 58 -12.22 -9.95 -17.50
C GLU A 58 -13.71 -9.61 -17.57
N LYS A 59 -14.45 -9.87 -16.49
CA LYS A 59 -15.90 -9.64 -16.38
C LYS A 59 -16.27 -8.69 -15.25
N GLU A 60 -15.31 -7.87 -14.81
CA GLU A 60 -15.47 -7.04 -13.61
C GLU A 60 -15.83 -7.87 -12.38
N ASP A 61 -15.27 -9.08 -12.31
CA ASP A 61 -15.56 -10.09 -11.30
C ASP A 61 -14.85 -9.84 -9.96
N VAL A 62 -14.05 -8.78 -9.89
CA VAL A 62 -13.49 -8.22 -8.66
C VAL A 62 -13.89 -6.76 -8.53
N GLN A 63 -14.46 -6.39 -7.38
CA GLN A 63 -14.88 -5.03 -7.06
C GLN A 63 -13.86 -4.43 -6.09
N VAL A 64 -12.92 -3.65 -6.63
CA VAL A 64 -11.80 -3.06 -5.89
C VAL A 64 -12.25 -1.82 -5.16
N PHE A 65 -12.10 -1.84 -3.84
CA PHE A 65 -12.39 -0.71 -2.97
C PHE A 65 -11.19 0.22 -2.86
N TYR A 66 -11.45 1.52 -2.76
CA TYR A 66 -10.42 2.54 -2.57
C TYR A 66 -10.87 3.67 -1.66
N TYR A 67 -9.88 4.35 -1.09
CA TYR A 67 -10.00 5.65 -0.44
C TYR A 67 -9.15 6.64 -1.23
N PHE A 68 -9.76 7.70 -1.76
CA PHE A 68 -9.06 8.77 -2.43
C PHE A 68 -9.06 10.03 -1.55
N ILE A 69 -7.87 10.56 -1.28
CA ILE A 69 -7.68 11.85 -0.62
C ILE A 69 -7.10 12.82 -1.64
N GLU A 70 -7.80 13.92 -1.89
CA GLU A 70 -7.30 15.01 -2.73
C GLU A 70 -6.23 15.82 -1.98
N SER A 71 -5.21 16.29 -2.69
CA SER A 71 -4.13 17.09 -2.08
C SER A 71 -4.68 18.28 -1.30
N GLU A 72 -4.16 18.51 -0.10
CA GLU A 72 -4.52 19.64 0.76
C GLU A 72 -3.87 20.96 0.32
N ASN A 73 -2.97 20.91 -0.67
CA ASN A 73 -2.30 22.09 -1.25
C ASN A 73 -2.94 22.50 -2.59
N ASN A 74 -2.39 22.10 -3.73
CA ASN A 74 -2.92 22.40 -5.06
C ASN A 74 -3.17 21.10 -5.84
N PRO A 75 -4.36 20.47 -5.71
CA PRO A 75 -4.62 19.16 -6.33
C PRO A 75 -4.61 19.15 -7.86
N LYS A 76 -4.64 20.33 -8.51
CA LYS A 76 -4.49 20.43 -9.98
C LYS A 76 -3.05 20.27 -10.45
N GLU A 77 -2.09 20.59 -9.59
CA GLU A 77 -0.66 20.59 -9.92
C GLU A 77 0.12 19.53 -9.14
N ASP A 78 -0.28 19.27 -7.90
CA ASP A 78 0.34 18.30 -7.02
C ASP A 78 0.23 16.89 -7.60
N PRO A 79 1.25 16.03 -7.43
CA PRO A 79 1.23 14.68 -7.98
C PRO A 79 0.04 13.83 -7.53
N LEU A 80 -0.34 12.86 -8.36
CA LEU A 80 -1.26 11.79 -8.00
C LEU A 80 -0.47 10.51 -7.71
N MET A 81 -0.73 9.90 -6.55
CA MET A 81 -0.05 8.70 -6.12
C MET A 81 -1.03 7.55 -5.87
N LEU A 82 -0.75 6.37 -6.44
CA LEU A 82 -1.43 5.13 -6.07
C LEU A 82 -0.64 4.44 -4.95
N TRP A 83 -1.27 4.11 -3.82
CA TRP A 83 -0.64 3.45 -2.68
C TRP A 83 -1.18 2.04 -2.45
N LEU A 84 -0.29 1.06 -2.38
CA LEU A 84 -0.57 -0.31 -2.00
C LEU A 84 0.17 -0.68 -0.71
N THR A 85 -0.55 -1.00 0.35
CA THR A 85 0.03 -1.61 1.56
C THR A 85 0.38 -3.08 1.30
N GLY A 86 1.47 -3.56 1.89
CA GLY A 86 1.97 -4.92 1.69
C GLY A 86 1.16 -6.03 2.37
N GLY A 87 1.86 -6.94 3.06
CA GLY A 87 1.29 -8.17 3.64
C GLY A 87 1.88 -9.44 3.01
N PRO A 88 1.32 -9.96 1.91
CA PRO A 88 0.23 -9.43 1.08
C PRO A 88 -1.13 -9.49 1.79
N GLY A 89 -2.08 -8.68 1.32
CA GLY A 89 -3.47 -8.72 1.80
C GLY A 89 -3.78 -7.82 3.00
N CYS A 90 -2.91 -6.85 3.30
CA CYS A 90 -3.19 -5.82 4.29
C CYS A 90 -3.91 -4.63 3.65
N SER A 91 -4.96 -4.13 4.30
CA SER A 91 -5.75 -2.99 3.80
C SER A 91 -4.91 -1.72 3.76
N ALA A 92 -5.10 -0.94 2.68
CA ALA A 92 -4.49 0.37 2.49
C ALA A 92 -5.04 1.43 3.47
N PHE A 93 -6.10 1.10 4.22
CA PHE A 93 -6.51 1.90 5.38
C PHE A 93 -5.40 1.98 6.44
N SER A 94 -4.48 1.01 6.50
CA SER A 94 -3.23 1.09 7.28
C SER A 94 -2.46 2.35 6.92
N ALA A 95 -2.16 2.54 5.65
CA ALA A 95 -1.42 3.71 5.21
C ALA A 95 -2.20 5.00 5.42
N LEU A 96 -3.52 4.98 5.23
CA LEU A 96 -4.38 6.15 5.42
C LEU A 96 -4.42 6.61 6.90
N ALA A 97 -4.50 5.69 7.86
CA ALA A 97 -4.80 6.01 9.26
C ALA A 97 -3.62 5.87 10.24
N ILE A 98 -2.52 5.21 9.86
CA ILE A 98 -1.34 5.10 10.73
C ILE A 98 -0.01 5.42 10.06
N GLU A 99 0.08 5.52 8.73
CA GLU A 99 1.37 5.78 8.05
C GLU A 99 1.42 7.19 7.42
N ILE A 100 0.78 7.40 6.29
CA ILE A 100 0.99 8.59 5.45
C ILE A 100 -0.27 9.42 5.21
N GLY A 101 -1.47 8.93 5.54
CA GLY A 101 -2.71 9.67 5.33
C GLY A 101 -3.03 10.72 6.41
N PRO A 102 -4.14 11.45 6.27
CA PRO A 102 -4.42 12.67 7.03
C PRO A 102 -5.14 12.45 8.36
N ILE A 103 -5.40 11.20 8.73
CA ILE A 103 -6.08 10.87 10.00
C ILE A 103 -5.25 9.89 10.82
N GLU A 104 -5.55 9.86 12.11
CA GLU A 104 -5.09 8.82 13.00
C GLU A 104 -6.08 8.56 14.13
N PHE A 105 -5.98 7.37 14.74
CA PHE A 105 -6.76 7.05 15.92
C PHE A 105 -6.20 7.78 17.13
N LYS A 106 -7.10 8.40 17.88
CA LYS A 106 -6.74 9.02 19.16
C LYS A 106 -6.24 7.93 20.12
N LYS A 107 -5.08 8.16 20.73
CA LYS A 107 -4.45 7.22 21.67
C LYS A 107 -5.16 7.26 23.02
N GLU A 108 -6.25 6.51 23.13
CA GLU A 108 -7.03 6.38 24.37
C GLU A 108 -7.49 4.93 24.59
N THR A 109 -7.77 4.59 25.85
CA THR A 109 -8.23 3.24 26.18
C THR A 109 -9.63 3.03 25.61
N TYR A 110 -9.79 2.00 24.78
CA TYR A 110 -11.06 1.56 24.25
C TYR A 110 -12.03 1.26 25.40
N ASN A 111 -13.14 1.98 25.39
CA ASN A 111 -14.20 1.93 26.39
C ASN A 111 -15.45 1.18 25.88
N GLY A 112 -15.40 0.61 24.67
CA GLY A 112 -16.54 -0.04 24.02
C GLY A 112 -17.33 0.85 23.06
N SER A 113 -17.05 2.16 22.98
CA SER A 113 -17.65 3.05 21.99
C SER A 113 -16.84 3.09 20.70
N LEU A 114 -17.44 3.64 19.63
CA LEU A 114 -16.74 3.88 18.37
C LEU A 114 -15.40 4.61 18.61
N PRO A 115 -14.27 4.11 18.10
CA PRO A 115 -12.97 4.76 18.28
C PRO A 115 -12.92 6.15 17.65
N ASN A 116 -12.27 7.10 18.35
CA ASN A 116 -12.14 8.48 17.87
C ASN A 116 -10.97 8.64 16.89
N LEU A 117 -11.20 9.42 15.84
CA LEU A 117 -10.24 9.83 14.82
C LEU A 117 -9.90 11.31 15.01
N ILE A 118 -8.64 11.65 14.76
CA ILE A 118 -8.11 13.01 14.77
C ILE A 118 -7.29 13.26 13.50
N SER A 119 -7.07 14.54 13.15
CA SER A 119 -6.19 14.91 12.05
C SER A 119 -4.74 14.61 12.37
N ARG A 120 -4.02 14.09 11.39
CA ARG A 120 -2.57 13.90 11.43
C ARG A 120 -1.85 15.10 10.85
N THR A 121 -0.85 15.61 11.56
CA THR A 121 -0.10 16.80 11.14
C THR A 121 0.92 16.53 10.03
N HIS A 122 1.47 15.33 9.94
CA HIS A 122 2.51 14.96 8.96
C HIS A 122 1.97 13.94 7.96
N SER A 123 1.03 14.36 7.13
CA SER A 123 0.49 13.54 6.06
C SER A 123 1.12 13.87 4.72
N TRP A 124 1.33 12.85 3.90
CA TRP A 124 1.78 13.01 2.52
C TRP A 124 0.71 13.65 1.63
N THR A 125 -0.57 13.63 2.06
CA THR A 125 -1.67 14.30 1.35
C THR A 125 -1.54 15.83 1.36
N LYS A 126 -0.63 16.38 2.15
CA LYS A 126 -0.30 17.81 2.14
C LYS A 126 0.35 18.29 0.85
N VAL A 127 0.93 17.37 0.07
CA VAL A 127 1.69 17.70 -1.16
C VAL A 127 1.42 16.72 -2.30
N SER A 128 0.38 15.89 -2.19
CA SER A 128 0.02 14.87 -3.17
C SER A 128 -1.45 14.50 -3.01
N SER A 129 -2.14 14.26 -4.12
CA SER A 129 -3.39 13.49 -4.08
C SER A 129 -3.04 12.00 -4.01
N ILE A 130 -3.72 11.21 -3.19
CA ILE A 130 -3.36 9.80 -2.94
C ILE A 130 -4.60 8.90 -3.02
N ILE A 131 -4.49 7.82 -3.79
CA ILE A 131 -5.46 6.72 -3.85
C ILE A 131 -4.89 5.54 -3.05
N PHE A 132 -5.51 5.25 -1.91
CA PHE A 132 -5.23 4.07 -1.09
C PHE A 132 -6.12 2.93 -1.58
N VAL A 133 -5.54 1.88 -2.16
CA VAL A 133 -6.30 0.81 -2.81
C VAL A 133 -6.20 -0.50 -2.05
N ASP A 134 -7.34 -1.14 -1.78
CA ASP A 134 -7.40 -2.45 -1.15
C ASP A 134 -7.22 -3.55 -2.21
N LEU A 135 -6.00 -4.07 -2.33
CA LEU A 135 -5.67 -5.18 -3.24
C LEU A 135 -4.67 -6.13 -2.56
N PRO A 136 -4.72 -7.46 -2.85
CA PRO A 136 -5.59 -8.16 -3.81
C PRO A 136 -7.04 -8.34 -3.32
N VAL A 137 -7.86 -9.08 -4.07
CA VAL A 137 -9.20 -9.49 -3.61
C VAL A 137 -9.21 -10.12 -2.21
N SER A 138 -10.26 -9.82 -1.43
CA SER A 138 -10.40 -10.16 -0.01
C SER A 138 -9.52 -9.33 0.93
N THR A 139 -8.90 -8.26 0.43
CA THR A 139 -8.22 -7.25 1.26
C THR A 139 -9.20 -6.14 1.61
N GLY A 140 -9.26 -5.77 2.89
CA GLY A 140 -10.14 -4.71 3.38
C GLY A 140 -11.58 -4.85 2.89
N PHE A 141 -12.05 -3.89 2.07
CA PHE A 141 -13.42 -3.93 1.53
C PHE A 141 -13.54 -4.47 0.09
N THR A 142 -12.45 -4.92 -0.52
CA THR A 142 -12.45 -5.51 -1.88
C THR A 142 -12.97 -6.94 -1.86
N TYR A 143 -13.88 -7.25 -2.78
CA TYR A 143 -14.50 -8.58 -2.89
C TYR A 143 -14.61 -9.06 -4.34
N ALA A 144 -14.72 -10.37 -4.52
CA ALA A 144 -15.06 -10.98 -5.80
C ALA A 144 -16.55 -11.29 -5.88
N THR A 145 -17.09 -11.26 -7.10
CA THR A 145 -18.47 -11.68 -7.40
C THR A 145 -18.55 -13.11 -7.93
N THR A 146 -17.39 -13.74 -8.22
CA THR A 146 -17.26 -15.10 -8.73
C THR A 146 -16.11 -15.85 -8.05
N ASP A 147 -16.11 -17.18 -8.16
CA ASP A 147 -15.01 -18.02 -7.67
C ASP A 147 -13.71 -17.79 -8.47
N SER A 148 -13.80 -17.49 -9.77
CA SER A 148 -12.64 -17.15 -10.59
C SER A 148 -12.01 -15.82 -10.17
N GLY A 149 -12.84 -14.81 -9.86
CA GLY A 149 -12.38 -13.52 -9.37
C GLY A 149 -11.71 -13.61 -8.00
N SER A 150 -11.92 -14.70 -7.25
CA SER A 150 -11.33 -14.94 -5.93
C SER A 150 -9.87 -15.43 -5.99
N GLN A 151 -9.31 -15.65 -7.18
CA GLN A 151 -7.91 -16.05 -7.34
C GLN A 151 -6.95 -14.90 -7.00
N ARG A 152 -5.81 -15.24 -6.41
CA ARG A 152 -4.82 -14.28 -5.91
C ARG A 152 -3.41 -14.73 -6.26
N SER A 153 -2.67 -13.87 -6.93
CA SER A 153 -1.23 -14.02 -7.15
C SER A 153 -0.54 -12.66 -7.25
N ASP A 154 0.79 -12.63 -7.26
CA ASP A 154 1.53 -11.38 -7.49
C ASP A 154 1.16 -10.78 -8.85
N SER A 155 1.12 -11.63 -9.89
CA SER A 155 0.75 -11.23 -11.26
C SER A 155 -0.69 -10.73 -11.37
N ILE A 156 -1.66 -11.44 -10.77
CA ILE A 156 -3.07 -11.04 -10.76
C ILE A 156 -3.23 -9.70 -10.04
N GLN A 157 -2.57 -9.52 -8.88
CA GLN A 157 -2.66 -8.28 -8.10
C GLN A 157 -2.11 -7.09 -8.89
N ALA A 158 -0.93 -7.24 -9.51
CA ALA A 158 -0.34 -6.17 -10.32
C ALA A 158 -1.25 -5.80 -11.50
N HIS A 159 -1.77 -6.79 -12.20
CA HIS A 159 -2.66 -6.56 -13.34
C HIS A 159 -3.97 -5.88 -12.93
N GLN A 160 -4.59 -6.34 -11.84
CA GLN A 160 -5.82 -5.73 -11.30
C GLN A 160 -5.57 -4.29 -10.82
N ALA A 161 -4.41 -3.98 -10.24
CA ALA A 161 -4.06 -2.62 -9.86
C ALA A 161 -3.89 -1.70 -11.09
N TYR A 162 -3.26 -2.18 -12.16
CA TYR A 162 -3.19 -1.45 -13.44
C TYR A 162 -4.58 -1.19 -14.03
N GLN A 163 -5.45 -2.21 -14.07
CA GLN A 163 -6.83 -2.08 -14.55
C GLN A 163 -7.63 -1.09 -13.71
N PHE A 164 -7.56 -1.22 -12.38
CA PHE A 164 -8.18 -0.30 -11.42
C PHE A 164 -7.77 1.14 -11.72
N PHE A 165 -6.46 1.41 -11.76
CA PHE A 165 -5.96 2.76 -11.88
C PHE A 165 -6.30 3.38 -13.24
N SER A 166 -6.22 2.60 -14.32
CA SER A 166 -6.59 3.05 -15.66
C SER A 166 -8.07 3.41 -15.78
N LYS A 167 -8.96 2.61 -15.16
CA LYS A 167 -10.40 2.89 -15.12
C LYS A 167 -10.70 4.10 -14.23
N TRP A 168 -10.11 4.17 -13.05
CA TRP A 168 -10.28 5.29 -12.12
C TRP A 168 -9.87 6.61 -12.76
N LEU A 169 -8.71 6.66 -13.45
CA LEU A 169 -8.23 7.88 -14.10
C LEU A 169 -9.14 8.34 -15.24
N ARG A 170 -9.76 7.41 -15.96
CA ARG A 170 -10.74 7.72 -17.02
C ARG A 170 -11.98 8.44 -16.48
N GLU A 171 -12.40 8.09 -15.27
CA GLU A 171 -13.53 8.73 -14.59
C GLU A 171 -13.14 10.02 -13.85
N HIS A 172 -11.84 10.22 -13.62
CA HIS A 172 -11.27 11.40 -12.99
C HIS A 172 -10.33 12.16 -13.95
N PRO A 173 -10.81 12.63 -15.11
CA PRO A 173 -9.96 13.24 -16.14
C PRO A 173 -9.23 14.51 -15.65
N LYS A 174 -9.68 15.12 -14.55
CA LYS A 174 -8.99 16.24 -13.90
C LYS A 174 -7.57 15.90 -13.43
N PHE A 175 -7.28 14.61 -13.16
CA PHE A 175 -5.96 14.15 -12.76
C PHE A 175 -5.09 13.64 -13.91
N GLN A 176 -5.58 13.67 -15.16
CA GLN A 176 -4.88 13.10 -16.31
C GLN A 176 -3.52 13.75 -16.58
N SER A 177 -3.38 15.04 -16.26
CA SER A 177 -2.17 15.83 -16.45
C SER A 177 -1.19 15.77 -15.27
N ASN A 178 -1.62 15.34 -14.10
CA ASN A 178 -0.78 15.33 -12.90
C ASN A 178 0.41 14.38 -13.08
N GLU A 179 1.54 14.67 -12.45
CA GLU A 179 2.63 13.71 -12.34
C GLU A 179 2.14 12.48 -11.55
N ILE A 180 2.29 11.27 -12.12
CA ILE A 180 1.80 10.03 -11.51
C ILE A 180 2.93 9.19 -10.94
N TYR A 181 2.75 8.74 -9.69
CA TYR A 181 3.66 7.82 -9.01
C TYR A 181 2.91 6.59 -8.49
N ILE A 182 3.51 5.41 -8.61
CA ILE A 182 3.00 4.19 -7.98
C ILE A 182 3.83 3.92 -6.73
N SER A 183 3.18 3.55 -5.63
CA SER A 183 3.82 3.50 -4.33
C SER A 183 3.30 2.38 -3.44
N GLY A 184 4.09 2.05 -2.43
CA GLY A 184 3.71 1.10 -1.41
C GLY A 184 4.86 0.77 -0.48
N ASP A 185 4.61 -0.19 0.39
CA ASP A 185 5.55 -0.65 1.39
C ASP A 185 5.61 -2.18 1.47
N SER A 186 6.66 -2.70 2.12
CA SER A 186 6.75 -4.12 2.48
C SER A 186 6.62 -5.04 1.26
N TYR A 187 5.64 -5.96 1.27
CA TYR A 187 5.37 -6.88 0.16
C TYR A 187 5.05 -6.18 -1.17
N SER A 188 4.56 -4.94 -1.15
CA SER A 188 4.33 -4.15 -2.36
C SER A 188 5.61 -3.85 -3.14
N GLY A 189 6.79 -4.07 -2.55
CA GLY A 189 8.05 -4.09 -3.28
C GLY A 189 8.13 -5.13 -4.41
N ILE A 190 7.28 -6.17 -4.38
CA ILE A 190 7.12 -7.13 -5.48
C ILE A 190 6.19 -6.56 -6.56
N THR A 191 5.00 -6.06 -6.18
CA THR A 191 3.93 -5.74 -7.13
C THR A 191 4.05 -4.35 -7.75
N VAL A 192 4.53 -3.34 -7.02
CA VAL A 192 4.66 -1.95 -7.52
C VAL A 192 5.53 -1.85 -8.77
N PRO A 193 6.75 -2.43 -8.82
CA PRO A 193 7.55 -2.41 -10.05
C PRO A 193 6.85 -3.05 -11.26
N ILE A 194 6.02 -4.07 -11.04
CA ILE A 194 5.25 -4.73 -12.10
C ILE A 194 4.15 -3.80 -12.61
N ILE A 195 3.40 -3.15 -11.70
CA ILE A 195 2.35 -2.19 -12.04
C ILE A 195 2.93 -1.04 -12.88
N VAL A 196 4.06 -0.47 -12.45
CA VAL A 196 4.76 0.60 -13.18
C VAL A 196 5.16 0.11 -14.58
N GLN A 197 5.64 -1.13 -14.70
CA GLN A 197 6.01 -1.70 -15.99
C GLN A 197 4.80 -1.92 -16.90
N GLU A 198 3.66 -2.40 -16.37
CA GLU A 198 2.42 -2.54 -17.15
C GLU A 198 1.93 -1.19 -17.68
N ILE A 199 1.94 -0.15 -16.84
CA ILE A 199 1.59 1.22 -17.24
C ILE A 199 2.54 1.73 -18.34
N ALA A 200 3.85 1.56 -18.15
CA ALA A 200 4.85 1.99 -19.13
C ALA A 200 4.63 1.30 -20.50
N GLN A 201 4.39 0.00 -20.50
CA GLN A 201 4.11 -0.77 -21.72
C GLN A 201 2.78 -0.37 -22.36
N ALA A 202 1.75 -0.07 -21.57
CA ALA A 202 0.46 0.41 -22.06
C ALA A 202 0.61 1.77 -22.77
N ASN A 203 1.36 2.69 -22.16
CA ASN A 203 1.69 3.98 -22.76
C ASN A 203 2.46 3.83 -24.08
N GLU A 204 3.47 2.95 -24.13
CA GLU A 204 4.25 2.67 -25.34
C GLU A 204 3.39 2.09 -26.47
N LYS A 205 2.36 1.30 -26.12
CA LYS A 205 1.38 0.75 -27.06
C LYS A 205 0.26 1.74 -27.42
N GLY A 206 0.25 2.95 -26.85
CA GLY A 206 -0.79 3.96 -27.08
C GLY A 206 -2.16 3.61 -26.49
N ILE A 207 -2.21 2.71 -25.48
CA ILE A 207 -3.45 2.33 -24.80
C ILE A 207 -3.94 3.50 -23.93
N GLN A 208 -5.24 3.82 -24.01
CA GLN A 208 -5.85 4.94 -23.31
C GLN A 208 -6.53 4.53 -21.97
N PRO A 209 -6.50 5.38 -20.93
CA PRO A 209 -5.91 6.73 -20.94
C PRO A 209 -4.38 6.71 -20.85
N TRP A 210 -3.70 7.65 -21.52
CA TRP A 210 -2.25 7.81 -21.39
C TRP A 210 -1.88 8.30 -19.99
N ILE A 211 -1.12 7.53 -19.23
CA ILE A 211 -0.79 7.86 -17.84
C ILE A 211 0.52 8.64 -17.80
N ASN A 212 0.53 9.83 -17.18
CA ASN A 212 1.73 10.67 -16.99
C ASN A 212 2.68 10.11 -15.91
N LEU A 213 3.12 8.87 -16.10
CA LEU A 213 3.95 8.12 -15.16
C LEU A 213 5.34 8.73 -15.03
N GLN A 214 5.71 9.13 -13.82
CA GLN A 214 7.01 9.73 -13.51
C GLN A 214 7.96 8.79 -12.77
N GLY A 215 7.43 7.89 -11.94
CA GLY A 215 8.26 7.03 -11.11
C GLY A 215 7.50 6.24 -10.06
N TYR A 216 8.23 5.76 -9.06
CA TYR A 216 7.65 4.97 -7.97
C TYR A 216 8.37 5.17 -6.63
N VAL A 217 7.66 4.89 -5.54
CA VAL A 217 8.12 5.05 -4.16
C VAL A 217 7.92 3.76 -3.38
N LEU A 218 8.96 3.27 -2.70
CA LEU A 218 8.90 2.02 -1.95
C LEU A 218 9.53 2.14 -0.56
N GLY A 219 8.74 1.84 0.47
CA GLY A 219 9.17 1.78 1.87
C GLY A 219 9.45 0.36 2.33
N ASN A 220 10.64 0.11 2.89
CA ASN A 220 11.09 -1.20 3.40
C ASN A 220 10.69 -2.37 2.47
N PRO A 221 11.02 -2.30 1.15
CA PRO A 221 10.44 -3.22 0.19
C PRO A 221 11.06 -4.61 0.24
N ILE A 222 10.20 -5.63 0.18
CA ILE A 222 10.60 -6.97 -0.25
C ILE A 222 10.86 -6.90 -1.76
N THR A 223 12.05 -7.36 -2.20
CA THR A 223 12.48 -7.27 -3.60
C THR A 223 12.94 -8.61 -4.14
N THR A 224 13.72 -9.39 -3.38
CA THR A 224 14.36 -10.61 -3.89
C THR A 224 13.96 -11.90 -3.17
N ARG A 225 13.07 -11.81 -2.17
CA ARG A 225 12.70 -12.92 -1.27
C ARG A 225 13.88 -13.50 -0.48
N LYS A 226 14.97 -12.73 -0.35
CA LYS A 226 16.18 -13.07 0.43
C LYS A 226 16.40 -12.14 1.63
N GLU A 227 15.44 -11.28 1.94
CA GLU A 227 15.48 -10.27 3.00
C GLU A 227 15.77 -10.92 4.35
N LYS A 228 15.19 -12.11 4.61
CA LYS A 228 15.41 -12.88 5.84
C LYS A 228 16.87 -13.29 6.06
N ASN A 229 17.68 -13.43 5.00
CA ASN A 229 19.11 -13.73 5.18
C ASN A 229 19.88 -12.57 5.81
N TYR A 230 19.33 -11.35 5.76
CA TYR A 230 19.96 -10.16 6.32
C TYR A 230 19.56 -9.91 7.78
N ARG A 231 18.68 -10.72 8.37
CA ARG A 231 18.30 -10.62 9.79
C ARG A 231 19.45 -10.90 10.74
N ILE A 232 20.28 -11.89 10.41
CA ILE A 232 21.42 -12.28 11.23
C ILE A 232 22.52 -11.21 11.25
N PRO A 233 23.03 -10.71 10.11
CA PRO A 233 23.99 -9.60 10.13
C PRO A 233 23.39 -8.31 10.71
N PHE A 234 22.08 -8.08 10.51
CA PHE A 234 21.39 -6.96 11.17
C PHE A 234 21.39 -7.11 12.70
N ALA A 235 21.00 -8.27 13.21
CA ALA A 235 20.95 -8.55 14.64
C ALA A 235 22.32 -8.43 15.31
N ASN A 236 23.39 -8.91 14.65
CA ASN A 236 24.76 -8.71 15.14
C ASN A 236 25.11 -7.21 15.17
N GLY A 237 24.87 -6.48 14.07
CA GLY A 237 25.15 -5.04 13.99
C GLY A 237 24.36 -4.19 15.00
N MET A 238 23.19 -4.66 15.45
CA MET A 238 22.38 -4.02 16.48
C MET A 238 22.62 -4.58 17.89
N GLY A 239 23.60 -5.48 18.07
CA GLY A 239 23.97 -6.04 19.38
C GLY A 239 22.95 -7.00 19.99
N LEU A 240 22.06 -7.58 19.18
CA LEU A 240 21.04 -8.54 19.62
C LEU A 240 21.59 -9.97 19.75
N ILE A 241 22.71 -10.26 19.09
CA ILE A 241 23.45 -11.53 19.19
C ILE A 241 24.95 -11.24 19.32
N SER A 242 25.69 -12.17 19.93
CA SER A 242 27.14 -12.05 20.08
C SER A 242 27.89 -12.31 18.77
N ASP A 243 29.14 -11.84 18.70
CA ASP A 243 30.01 -12.06 17.54
C ASP A 243 30.29 -13.56 17.33
N GLU A 244 30.44 -14.34 18.41
CA GLU A 244 30.68 -15.79 18.31
C GLU A 244 29.50 -16.53 17.69
N LEU A 245 28.27 -16.16 18.07
CA LEU A 245 27.07 -16.74 17.45
C LEU A 245 26.95 -16.31 15.98
N TYR A 246 27.28 -15.06 15.67
CA TYR A 246 27.27 -14.56 14.30
C TYR A 246 28.29 -15.28 13.42
N GLU A 247 29.54 -15.41 13.86
CA GLU A 247 30.61 -16.12 13.16
C GLU A 247 30.25 -17.61 12.96
N SER A 248 29.74 -18.27 13.99
CA SER A 248 29.26 -19.66 13.90
C SER A 248 28.12 -19.82 12.90
N LEU A 249 27.17 -18.87 12.85
CA LEU A 249 26.11 -18.84 11.84
C LEU A 249 26.66 -18.64 10.42
N GLN A 250 27.66 -17.78 10.23
CA GLN A 250 28.30 -17.59 8.91
C GLN A 250 28.96 -18.90 8.45
N GLU A 251 29.75 -19.53 9.32
CA GLU A 251 30.50 -20.75 9.01
C GLU A 251 29.58 -21.95 8.77
N ASN A 252 28.59 -22.17 9.66
CA ASN A 252 27.81 -23.39 9.63
C ASN A 252 26.66 -23.36 8.61
N CYS A 253 26.16 -22.17 8.25
CA CYS A 253 25.01 -22.00 7.36
C CYS A 253 25.36 -21.42 5.97
N ASP A 254 26.63 -21.14 5.66
CA ASP A 254 27.08 -20.60 4.36
C ASP A 254 26.32 -19.34 3.89
N GLY A 255 25.85 -18.52 4.84
CA GLY A 255 25.05 -17.31 4.55
C GLY A 255 23.63 -17.57 4.02
N ASP A 256 23.17 -18.82 3.97
CA ASP A 256 21.78 -19.20 3.64
C ASP A 256 21.03 -19.67 4.88
N TYR A 257 20.25 -18.76 5.45
CA TYR A 257 19.48 -18.96 6.67
C TYR A 257 18.01 -19.33 6.39
N ILE A 258 17.61 -19.32 5.11
CA ILE A 258 16.23 -19.55 4.69
C ILE A 258 16.06 -20.99 4.22
N ASN A 259 16.92 -21.46 3.30
CA ASN A 259 16.74 -22.79 2.71
C ASN A 259 16.90 -23.87 3.79
N ARG A 260 15.97 -24.83 3.82
CA ARG A 260 16.00 -25.95 4.77
C ARG A 260 16.81 -27.14 4.25
N GLU A 261 16.89 -27.30 2.95
CA GLU A 261 17.57 -28.43 2.30
C GLU A 261 19.08 -28.38 2.49
N ASN A 262 19.63 -27.17 2.63
CA ASN A 262 21.06 -26.92 2.83
C ASN A 262 21.50 -26.98 4.31
N ARG A 263 20.59 -27.27 5.25
CA ARG A 263 20.89 -27.15 6.70
C ARG A 263 21.54 -28.41 7.24
N ASN A 264 22.80 -28.28 7.67
CA ASN A 264 23.42 -29.27 8.53
C ASN A 264 22.95 -29.11 10.01
N VAL A 265 23.37 -30.03 10.87
CA VAL A 265 22.99 -30.07 12.29
C VAL A 265 23.51 -28.84 13.04
N LEU A 266 24.72 -28.36 12.72
CA LEU A 266 25.34 -27.21 13.37
C LEU A 266 24.57 -25.92 13.03
N CYS A 267 24.27 -25.68 11.76
CA CYS A 267 23.44 -24.56 11.31
C CYS A 267 22.07 -24.58 12.00
N SER A 268 21.44 -25.74 12.10
CA SER A 268 20.13 -25.87 12.77
C SER A 268 20.20 -25.50 14.25
N LYS A 269 21.29 -25.84 14.94
CA LYS A 269 21.54 -25.47 16.33
C LYS A 269 21.79 -23.98 16.50
N ASP A 270 22.57 -23.39 15.61
CA ASP A 270 22.89 -21.97 15.65
C ASP A 270 21.66 -21.11 15.33
N LEU A 271 20.86 -21.51 14.33
CA LEU A 271 19.57 -20.87 14.04
C LEU A 271 18.60 -20.96 15.22
N SER A 272 18.58 -22.08 15.93
CA SER A 272 17.78 -22.21 17.17
C SER A 272 18.26 -21.26 18.27
N SER A 273 19.57 -21.07 18.38
CA SER A 273 20.17 -20.13 19.33
C SER A 273 19.87 -18.68 18.96
N PHE A 274 19.91 -18.35 17.66
CA PHE A 274 19.46 -17.07 17.12
C PHE A 274 17.99 -16.80 17.43
N ASP A 275 17.10 -17.72 17.06
CA ASP A 275 15.64 -17.61 17.30
C ASP A 275 15.32 -17.40 18.78
N LYS A 276 16.08 -18.04 19.68
CA LYS A 276 15.97 -17.86 21.12
C LYS A 276 16.47 -16.49 21.58
N ALA A 277 17.56 -15.98 21.03
CA ALA A 277 18.11 -14.68 21.41
C ALA A 277 17.16 -13.53 21.07
N ILE A 278 16.44 -13.64 19.94
CA ILE A 278 15.52 -12.59 19.47
C ILE A 278 14.04 -12.86 19.79
N SER A 279 13.72 -13.89 20.60
CA SER A 279 12.33 -14.35 20.76
C SER A 279 11.38 -13.31 21.34
N ASP A 280 11.92 -12.36 22.11
CA ASP A 280 11.19 -11.27 22.77
C ASP A 280 11.38 -9.90 22.09
N ILE A 281 11.97 -9.87 20.89
CA ILE A 281 12.18 -8.64 20.11
C ILE A 281 11.00 -8.41 19.17
N GLN A 282 10.56 -7.15 19.06
CA GLN A 282 9.60 -6.74 18.05
C GLN A 282 10.30 -6.55 16.70
N GLU A 283 10.14 -7.48 15.77
CA GLU A 283 10.91 -7.48 14.52
C GLU A 283 10.60 -6.29 13.61
N SER A 284 9.37 -5.76 13.64
CA SER A 284 9.02 -4.56 12.87
C SER A 284 9.68 -3.28 13.38
N HIS A 285 10.18 -3.28 14.62
CA HIS A 285 10.93 -2.17 15.21
C HIS A 285 11.64 -2.63 16.49
N ILE A 286 12.93 -2.91 16.42
CA ILE A 286 13.62 -3.66 17.48
C ILE A 286 13.71 -2.96 18.85
N LEU A 287 13.48 -1.64 18.93
CA LEU A 287 13.47 -0.90 20.20
C LEU A 287 12.07 -0.81 20.86
N GLU A 288 11.01 -1.23 20.16
CA GLU A 288 9.65 -1.18 20.69
C GLU A 288 9.37 -2.45 21.54
N PRO A 289 8.52 -2.37 22.56
CA PRO A 289 8.18 -3.53 23.37
C PRO A 289 7.43 -4.59 22.55
N LEU A 290 7.71 -5.86 22.80
CA LEU A 290 6.93 -6.96 22.23
C LEU A 290 5.52 -7.02 22.87
N CYS A 291 4.52 -6.71 22.07
CA CYS A 291 3.12 -6.67 22.49
C CYS A 291 2.37 -7.95 22.08
N LEU A 292 2.44 -8.98 22.93
CA LEU A 292 1.95 -10.35 22.71
C LEU A 292 0.42 -10.53 22.65
N TRP A 293 -0.38 -9.51 23.00
CA TRP A 293 -1.84 -9.62 23.15
C TRP A 293 -2.63 -9.91 21.85
N LEU A 294 -1.96 -9.94 20.69
CA LEU A 294 -2.62 -9.83 19.38
C LEU A 294 -2.56 -11.08 18.49
N PHE A 295 -1.96 -12.18 18.94
CA PHE A 295 -1.92 -13.44 18.18
C PHE A 295 -2.80 -14.53 18.82
N THR A 296 -4.12 -14.39 18.72
CA THR A 296 -5.11 -15.48 18.91
C THR A 296 -6.28 -15.15 17.97
N GLU A 297 -6.68 -15.97 16.98
CA GLU A 297 -7.08 -17.38 17.13
C GLU A 297 -6.64 -18.35 16.00
N ASN A 298 -6.04 -17.91 14.88
CA ASN A 298 -5.91 -18.78 13.69
C ASN A 298 -4.47 -19.14 13.23
N SER A 299 -3.46 -19.08 14.09
CA SER A 299 -2.13 -19.60 13.71
C SER A 299 -2.01 -21.09 14.06
N PRO A 300 -1.83 -22.00 13.08
CA PRO A 300 -1.69 -23.44 13.33
C PRO A 300 -0.42 -23.82 14.11
N ARG A 301 0.53 -22.88 14.28
CA ARG A 301 1.87 -23.17 14.81
C ARG A 301 2.12 -22.77 16.26
N ARG A 302 1.12 -22.29 16.99
CA ARG A 302 1.27 -21.99 18.44
C ARG A 302 0.08 -22.44 19.26
N SER A 303 -0.16 -23.75 19.32
CA SER A 303 -1.17 -24.36 20.21
C SER A 303 -0.78 -24.40 21.70
N LEU A 304 0.14 -23.54 22.16
CA LEU A 304 0.62 -23.49 23.55
C LEU A 304 0.82 -22.06 24.07
N ILE A 305 0.04 -21.09 23.61
CA ILE A 305 0.04 -19.76 24.24
C ILE A 305 -0.86 -19.82 25.48
N LYS A 306 -0.25 -20.10 26.64
CA LYS A 306 -0.79 -19.66 27.93
C LYS A 306 -1.23 -18.19 27.77
N LYS A 307 -2.43 -17.82 28.26
CA LYS A 307 -2.89 -16.42 28.39
C LYS A 307 -1.83 -15.59 29.12
N PHE A 308 -0.83 -15.10 28.41
CA PHE A 308 0.13 -14.14 28.91
C PHE A 308 -0.55 -12.80 28.80
N HIS A 309 -1.16 -12.36 29.90
CA HIS A 309 -1.40 -10.94 30.09
C HIS A 309 -0.04 -10.25 29.94
N SER A 310 0.19 -9.50 28.86
CA SER A 310 1.43 -8.73 28.78
C SER A 310 1.45 -7.75 29.96
N LYS A 311 2.63 -7.57 30.54
CA LYS A 311 2.88 -6.57 31.59
C LYS A 311 2.86 -5.14 31.04
N VAL A 312 2.65 -4.96 29.74
CA VAL A 312 2.72 -3.68 29.03
C VAL A 312 1.31 -3.15 28.82
N SER A 313 1.07 -1.91 29.26
CA SER A 313 -0.22 -1.23 29.02
C SER A 313 -0.54 -1.19 27.52
N PRO A 314 -1.80 -1.45 27.10
CA PRO A 314 -2.21 -1.36 25.71
C PRO A 314 -1.82 -0.03 25.04
N LEU A 315 -1.81 1.08 25.79
CA LEU A 315 -1.43 2.40 25.27
C LEU A 315 0.07 2.54 24.94
N LYS A 316 0.93 1.68 25.50
CA LYS A 316 2.36 1.61 25.15
C LYS A 316 2.62 0.70 23.95
N CYS A 317 1.60 0.02 23.46
CA CYS A 317 1.69 -0.93 22.36
C CYS A 317 1.15 -0.27 21.09
N ARG A 318 2.04 0.00 20.12
CA ARG A 318 1.65 0.65 18.85
C ARG A 318 0.59 -0.15 18.08
N ASN A 319 0.71 -1.48 18.11
CA ASN A 319 -0.25 -2.40 17.51
C ASN A 319 -1.64 -2.40 18.18
N TYR A 320 -1.83 -1.68 19.29
CA TYR A 320 -3.15 -1.39 19.83
C TYR A 320 -4.04 -0.61 18.85
N ALA A 321 -3.45 0.30 18.06
CA ALA A 321 -4.18 1.00 17.01
C ALA A 321 -4.83 0.01 16.02
N PHE A 322 -4.19 -1.14 15.75
CA PHE A 322 -4.71 -2.12 14.80
C PHE A 322 -6.01 -2.78 15.28
N LYS A 323 -6.26 -2.84 16.59
CA LYS A 323 -7.56 -3.25 17.16
C LYS A 323 -8.63 -2.19 16.95
N LEU A 324 -8.26 -0.92 17.16
CA LEU A 324 -9.18 0.20 16.97
C LEU A 324 -9.66 0.26 15.51
N PHE A 325 -8.79 -0.09 14.56
CA PHE A 325 -9.17 -0.23 13.15
C PHE A 325 -10.30 -1.24 12.97
N GLU A 326 -10.16 -2.43 13.54
CA GLU A 326 -11.18 -3.47 13.41
C GLU A 326 -12.50 -3.05 14.05
N TYR A 327 -12.48 -2.43 15.24
CA TYR A 327 -13.70 -1.93 15.87
C TYR A 327 -14.37 -0.84 15.05
N TRP A 328 -13.57 0.07 14.50
CA TRP A 328 -14.07 1.18 13.72
C TRP A 328 -14.61 0.73 12.34
N ALA A 329 -13.83 -0.04 11.58
CA ALA A 329 -14.19 -0.46 10.22
C ALA A 329 -15.37 -1.44 10.18
N ASN A 330 -15.66 -2.13 11.29
CA ASN A 330 -16.82 -3.01 11.42
C ASN A 330 -18.07 -2.32 12.00
N ASP A 331 -18.01 -1.04 12.38
CA ASP A 331 -19.21 -0.29 12.79
C ASP A 331 -20.12 -0.01 11.58
N ASP A 332 -21.42 -0.24 11.72
CA ASP A 332 -22.37 -0.10 10.61
C ASP A 332 -22.45 1.35 10.08
N ASN A 333 -22.33 2.36 10.96
CA ASN A 333 -22.35 3.75 10.53
C ASN A 333 -21.08 4.11 9.77
N VAL A 334 -19.92 3.55 10.17
CA VAL A 334 -18.67 3.70 9.42
C VAL A 334 -18.81 3.10 8.03
N ARG A 335 -19.33 1.87 7.94
CA ARG A 335 -19.53 1.20 6.66
C ARG A 335 -20.51 1.95 5.76
N GLU A 336 -21.58 2.51 6.33
CA GLU A 336 -22.51 3.36 5.60
C GLU A 336 -21.85 4.65 5.10
N ALA A 337 -21.09 5.33 5.96
CA ALA A 337 -20.37 6.56 5.61
C ALA A 337 -19.30 6.34 4.54
N LEU A 338 -18.63 5.19 4.54
CA LEU A 338 -17.66 4.79 3.51
C LEU A 338 -18.31 4.22 2.25
N HIS A 339 -19.64 4.17 2.19
CA HIS A 339 -20.41 3.63 1.06
C HIS A 339 -20.09 2.14 0.76
N ILE A 340 -19.84 1.35 1.81
CA ILE A 340 -19.61 -0.09 1.68
C ILE A 340 -20.91 -0.78 1.26
N ARG A 341 -20.83 -1.60 0.20
CA ARG A 341 -21.99 -2.35 -0.31
C ARG A 341 -22.44 -3.37 0.73
N LYS A 342 -23.70 -3.29 1.17
CA LYS A 342 -24.24 -4.20 2.21
C LYS A 342 -24.13 -5.67 1.78
N GLY A 343 -23.67 -6.52 2.68
CA GLY A 343 -23.49 -7.96 2.44
C GLY A 343 -22.28 -8.35 1.58
N SER A 344 -21.51 -7.40 1.05
CA SER A 344 -20.32 -7.70 0.21
C SER A 344 -19.15 -8.29 1.02
N ILE A 345 -18.97 -7.81 2.24
CA ILE A 345 -17.92 -8.21 3.17
C ILE A 345 -18.59 -8.54 4.50
N GLY A 346 -18.22 -9.67 5.11
CA GLY A 346 -18.65 -10.03 6.46
C GLY A 346 -17.95 -9.14 7.50
N LYS A 347 -16.93 -9.71 8.13
CA LYS A 347 -16.05 -9.00 9.06
C LYS A 347 -14.85 -8.42 8.29
N TRP A 348 -14.61 -7.13 8.45
CA TRP A 348 -13.39 -6.46 7.98
C TRP A 348 -12.23 -6.80 8.94
N GLU A 349 -11.07 -7.11 8.37
CA GLU A 349 -9.83 -7.35 9.11
C GLU A 349 -8.69 -6.56 8.46
N ARG A 350 -7.71 -6.13 9.27
CA ARG A 350 -6.60 -5.31 8.76
C ARG A 350 -5.80 -6.07 7.70
N CYS A 351 -5.53 -7.36 7.91
CA CYS A 351 -4.74 -8.19 7.01
C CYS A 351 -5.33 -9.60 6.87
N SER A 352 -5.57 -10.04 5.63
CA SER A 352 -6.24 -11.31 5.32
C SER A 352 -5.27 -12.49 5.16
N TYR A 353 -4.46 -12.78 6.19
CA TYR A 353 -3.41 -13.82 6.12
C TYR A 353 -3.92 -15.27 6.01
N GLY A 354 -5.18 -15.54 6.35
CA GLY A 354 -5.77 -16.89 6.33
C GLY A 354 -6.17 -17.39 4.93
N ILE A 355 -5.93 -16.59 3.89
CA ILE A 355 -6.48 -16.79 2.57
C ILE A 355 -5.35 -17.18 1.59
N PRO A 356 -5.52 -18.24 0.77
CA PRO A 356 -4.48 -18.64 -0.19
C PRO A 356 -4.10 -17.52 -1.15
N TYR A 357 -2.79 -17.34 -1.32
CA TYR A 357 -2.16 -16.38 -2.21
C TYR A 357 -0.95 -17.04 -2.89
N ASN A 358 -0.87 -16.96 -4.22
CA ASN A 358 0.23 -17.52 -5.00
C ASN A 358 1.32 -16.47 -5.27
N GLY A 359 2.44 -16.54 -4.56
CA GLY A 359 3.60 -15.69 -4.82
C GLY A 359 4.38 -16.12 -6.06
N ASP A 360 3.77 -16.01 -7.23
CA ASP A 360 4.29 -16.50 -8.52
C ASP A 360 5.43 -15.66 -9.11
N ILE A 361 5.70 -14.48 -8.55
CA ILE A 361 6.84 -13.66 -8.94
C ILE A 361 7.98 -13.87 -7.93
N PRO A 362 9.10 -14.48 -8.35
CA PRO A 362 10.18 -14.85 -7.43
C PRO A 362 10.96 -13.64 -6.91
N ASN A 363 11.04 -12.56 -7.69
CA ASN A 363 11.66 -11.29 -7.32
C ASN A 363 11.20 -10.16 -8.26
N SER A 364 11.38 -8.91 -7.83
CA SER A 364 11.12 -7.70 -8.63
C SER A 364 12.39 -6.98 -9.11
N TYR A 365 13.56 -7.60 -8.98
CA TYR A 365 14.86 -7.00 -9.33
C TYR A 365 14.94 -6.60 -10.80
N ASP A 366 14.57 -7.49 -11.72
CA ASP A 366 14.64 -7.22 -13.16
C ASP A 366 13.68 -6.11 -13.60
N TYR A 367 12.56 -5.93 -12.89
CA TYR A 367 11.65 -4.80 -13.10
C TYR A 367 12.32 -3.48 -12.73
N HIS A 368 13.07 -3.42 -11.61
CA HIS A 368 13.86 -2.23 -11.26
C HIS A 368 14.91 -1.92 -12.34
N VAL A 369 15.58 -2.93 -12.90
CA VAL A 369 16.54 -2.77 -14.02
C VAL A 369 15.86 -2.16 -15.24
N ASN A 370 14.74 -2.74 -15.68
CA ASN A 370 14.01 -2.28 -16.87
C ASN A 370 13.47 -0.84 -16.70
N LEU A 371 12.84 -0.55 -15.56
CA LEU A 371 12.27 0.76 -15.28
C LEU A 371 13.35 1.85 -15.19
N SER A 372 14.50 1.51 -14.60
CA SER A 372 15.68 2.38 -14.57
C SER A 372 16.17 2.70 -15.98
N GLY A 373 16.24 1.70 -16.87
CA GLY A 373 16.61 1.88 -18.28
C GLY A 373 15.66 2.77 -19.07
N LYS A 374 14.38 2.82 -18.67
CA LYS A 374 13.35 3.73 -19.23
C LYS A 374 13.39 5.14 -18.63
N GLY A 375 14.23 5.40 -17.63
CA GLY A 375 14.43 6.72 -17.04
C GLY A 375 13.43 7.12 -15.94
N TYR A 376 12.64 6.17 -15.43
CA TYR A 376 11.73 6.39 -14.30
C TYR A 376 12.53 6.57 -13.01
N ARG A 377 12.28 7.69 -12.31
CA ARG A 377 12.90 7.97 -11.00
C ARG A 377 12.29 7.11 -9.92
N SER A 378 13.05 6.82 -8.86
CA SER A 378 12.54 6.08 -7.71
C SER A 378 13.04 6.59 -6.39
N LEU A 379 12.18 6.53 -5.38
CA LEU A 379 12.56 6.67 -3.97
C LEU A 379 12.42 5.31 -3.32
N ILE A 380 13.55 4.75 -2.89
CA ILE A 380 13.57 3.58 -2.03
C ILE A 380 13.98 4.06 -0.64
N TYR A 381 13.21 3.72 0.38
CA TYR A 381 13.57 4.08 1.74
C TYR A 381 13.40 2.91 2.71
N SER A 382 14.15 2.94 3.80
CA SER A 382 14.06 1.93 4.86
C SER A 382 14.14 2.57 6.24
N GLY A 383 13.23 2.20 7.15
CA GLY A 383 13.49 2.38 8.57
C GLY A 383 14.71 1.56 9.01
N ASP A 384 15.65 2.16 9.71
CA ASP A 384 16.91 1.51 10.08
C ASP A 384 16.82 0.58 11.31
N HIS A 385 15.65 0.50 11.95
CA HIS A 385 15.34 -0.43 13.04
C HIS A 385 14.36 -1.55 12.63
N ASP A 386 14.07 -1.68 11.33
CA ASP A 386 13.29 -2.78 10.79
C ASP A 386 14.14 -4.05 10.65
N MET A 387 13.80 -5.10 11.40
CA MET A 387 14.38 -6.43 11.23
C MET A 387 13.52 -7.32 10.31
N THR A 388 12.27 -6.94 10.00
CA THR A 388 11.40 -7.68 9.07
C THR A 388 11.97 -7.61 7.65
N VAL A 389 12.32 -6.40 7.19
CA VAL A 389 13.03 -6.14 5.94
C VAL A 389 14.24 -5.25 6.23
N PRO A 390 15.36 -5.85 6.66
CA PRO A 390 16.54 -5.08 7.03
C PRO A 390 17.04 -4.20 5.88
N PHE A 391 17.32 -2.92 6.18
CA PHE A 391 17.88 -1.97 5.21
C PHE A 391 19.19 -2.47 4.57
N LEU A 392 19.90 -3.40 5.23
CA LEU A 392 21.08 -4.09 4.71
C LEU A 392 20.77 -4.85 3.41
N HIS A 393 19.63 -5.54 3.34
CA HIS A 393 19.18 -6.21 2.12
C HIS A 393 18.88 -5.19 1.03
N THR A 394 18.17 -4.11 1.37
CA THR A 394 17.86 -3.03 0.43
C THR A 394 19.12 -2.43 -0.19
N LYS A 395 20.14 -2.14 0.64
CA LYS A 395 21.45 -1.69 0.18
C LYS A 395 22.13 -2.72 -0.74
N ALA A 396 22.02 -4.01 -0.42
CA ALA A 396 22.69 -5.06 -1.17
C ALA A 396 22.13 -5.21 -2.59
N TRP A 397 20.81 -5.26 -2.77
CA TRP A 397 20.23 -5.37 -4.12
C TRP A 397 20.38 -4.06 -4.92
N ILE A 398 20.30 -2.90 -4.28
CA ILE A 398 20.58 -1.63 -4.97
C ILE A 398 22.02 -1.60 -5.46
N LYS A 399 22.98 -2.04 -4.63
CA LYS A 399 24.39 -2.16 -5.02
C LYS A 399 24.57 -3.11 -6.20
N SER A 400 23.83 -4.23 -6.26
CA SER A 400 23.98 -5.20 -7.35
C SER A 400 23.47 -4.68 -8.70
N LEU A 401 22.63 -3.63 -8.73
CA LEU A 401 22.24 -2.95 -9.97
C LEU A 401 23.43 -2.28 -10.69
N ASN A 402 24.52 -2.02 -9.97
CA ASN A 402 25.78 -1.49 -10.52
C ASN A 402 25.64 -0.13 -11.24
N TYR A 403 24.73 0.73 -10.78
CA TYR A 403 24.66 2.12 -11.24
C TYR A 403 25.72 3.00 -10.57
N SER A 404 26.21 4.01 -11.29
CA SER A 404 27.17 4.96 -10.76
C SER A 404 26.55 5.81 -9.64
N ILE A 405 27.31 6.05 -8.58
CA ILE A 405 26.91 6.92 -7.47
C ILE A 405 27.02 8.37 -7.93
N VAL A 406 25.96 9.16 -7.73
CA VAL A 406 25.93 10.59 -8.08
C VAL A 406 26.27 11.44 -6.85
N GLU A 407 25.60 11.20 -5.73
CA GLU A 407 25.97 11.73 -4.42
C GLU A 407 26.26 10.58 -3.47
N ASP A 408 27.43 10.60 -2.83
CA ASP A 408 27.85 9.54 -1.92
C ASP A 408 27.06 9.56 -0.59
N TRP A 409 27.18 8.48 0.17
CA TRP A 409 26.48 8.24 1.43
C TRP A 409 26.72 9.37 2.43
N ARG A 410 25.67 10.16 2.67
CA ARG A 410 25.72 11.34 3.53
C ARG A 410 24.49 11.42 4.44
N PRO A 411 24.58 12.09 5.60
CA PRO A 411 23.40 12.37 6.39
C PRO A 411 22.44 13.31 5.65
N TRP A 412 21.15 13.18 5.95
CA TRP A 412 20.12 14.17 5.64
C TRP A 412 19.43 14.60 6.93
N TYR A 413 18.88 15.83 6.95
CA TYR A 413 18.52 16.52 8.18
C TYR A 413 17.08 17.02 8.20
N THR A 414 16.42 16.94 9.35
CA THR A 414 15.16 17.64 9.64
C THR A 414 15.30 18.29 11.01
N ASN A 415 14.84 19.53 11.15
CA ASN A 415 14.94 20.31 12.39
C ASN A 415 16.35 20.30 12.99
N GLU A 416 17.37 20.51 12.16
CA GLU A 416 18.79 20.53 12.54
C GLU A 416 19.31 19.21 13.17
N GLN A 417 18.54 18.13 13.06
CA GLN A 417 18.93 16.78 13.52
C GLN A 417 19.07 15.84 12.33
N VAL A 418 19.98 14.86 12.46
CA VAL A 418 20.14 13.80 11.46
C VAL A 418 18.86 12.95 11.46
N ALA A 419 18.12 13.02 10.36
CA ALA A 419 16.89 12.26 10.16
C ALA A 419 17.16 10.91 9.47
N GLY A 420 18.36 10.74 8.89
CA GLY A 420 18.84 9.49 8.33
C GLY A 420 20.02 9.70 7.40
N TYR A 421 20.26 8.75 6.51
CA TYR A 421 21.33 8.82 5.51
C TYR A 421 20.79 8.56 4.12
N THR A 422 21.41 9.14 3.10
CA THR A 422 20.97 9.02 1.71
C THR A 422 22.13 8.86 0.75
N ARG A 423 21.84 8.29 -0.41
CA ARG A 423 22.72 8.17 -1.57
C ARG A 423 21.87 8.21 -2.84
N THR A 424 22.38 8.86 -3.89
CA THR A 424 21.72 8.94 -5.20
C THR A 424 22.53 8.24 -6.28
N TYR A 425 21.85 7.77 -7.31
CA TYR A 425 22.43 6.95 -8.37
C TYR A 425 22.10 7.49 -9.77
N SER A 426 22.92 7.15 -10.76
CA SER A 426 22.82 7.65 -12.14
C SER A 426 21.52 7.25 -12.85
N ASN A 427 20.81 6.24 -12.36
CA ASN A 427 19.48 5.85 -12.83
C ASN A 427 18.33 6.66 -12.20
N ARG A 428 18.62 7.79 -11.53
CA ARG A 428 17.62 8.64 -10.84
C ARG A 428 16.96 7.96 -9.64
N MET A 429 17.59 6.93 -9.09
CA MET A 429 17.19 6.35 -7.81
C MET A 429 17.77 7.17 -6.66
N THR A 430 16.93 7.44 -5.66
CA THR A 430 17.34 7.91 -4.33
C THR A 430 17.11 6.78 -3.34
N PHE A 431 18.15 6.39 -2.61
CA PHE A 431 18.01 5.52 -1.45
C PHE A 431 18.16 6.36 -0.18
N ALA A 432 17.28 6.16 0.80
CA ALA A 432 17.36 6.82 2.10
C ALA A 432 17.06 5.86 3.25
N THR A 433 17.77 5.97 4.36
CA THR A 433 17.31 5.44 5.64
C THR A 433 16.56 6.51 6.41
N VAL A 434 15.60 6.09 7.23
CA VAL A 434 14.93 6.93 8.24
C VAL A 434 15.40 6.47 9.60
N LYS A 435 16.14 7.34 10.31
CA LYS A 435 16.79 7.03 11.58
C LYS A 435 15.78 6.85 12.69
N GLY A 436 15.79 5.69 13.34
CA GLY A 436 14.78 5.27 14.30
C GLY A 436 13.51 4.72 13.64
N GLY A 437 13.44 4.65 12.30
CA GLY A 437 12.28 4.11 11.59
C GLY A 437 12.16 2.59 11.76
N GLY A 438 10.93 2.09 11.89
CA GLY A 438 10.60 0.67 11.80
C GLY A 438 10.20 0.24 10.38
N HIS A 439 9.47 -0.88 10.29
CA HIS A 439 9.04 -1.50 9.04
C HIS A 439 8.23 -0.58 8.13
N THR A 440 7.34 0.20 8.73
CA THR A 440 6.54 1.25 8.08
C THR A 440 7.07 2.58 8.59
N ALA A 441 8.21 3.05 8.08
CA ALA A 441 8.91 4.22 8.64
C ALA A 441 8.00 5.44 8.95
N PRO A 442 6.99 5.80 8.11
CA PRO A 442 6.05 6.89 8.43
C PRO A 442 5.18 6.65 9.66
N GLU A 443 4.93 5.41 10.06
CA GLU A 443 4.21 5.06 11.29
C GLU A 443 5.02 5.44 12.54
N TYR A 444 6.34 5.29 12.48
CA TYR A 444 7.24 5.49 13.62
C TYR A 444 7.74 6.94 13.67
N LEU A 445 8.19 7.46 12.53
CA LEU A 445 8.83 8.77 12.37
C LEU A 445 8.07 9.56 11.28
N PRO A 446 6.85 10.06 11.58
CA PRO A 446 5.97 10.67 10.59
C PRO A 446 6.52 12.01 10.08
N GLU A 447 7.16 12.81 10.93
CA GLU A 447 7.72 14.11 10.56
C GLU A 447 8.89 13.96 9.59
N GLU A 448 9.86 13.11 9.92
CA GLU A 448 11.03 12.82 9.09
C GLU A 448 10.61 12.19 7.77
N SER A 449 9.66 11.23 7.80
CA SER A 449 9.16 10.57 6.60
C SER A 449 8.42 11.55 5.68
N PHE A 450 7.62 12.47 6.24
CA PHE A 450 6.99 13.54 5.47
C PHE A 450 8.03 14.50 4.87
N ALA A 451 9.03 14.93 5.64
CA ALA A 451 10.09 15.80 5.15
C ALA A 451 10.88 15.16 3.99
N MET A 452 11.20 13.87 4.11
CA MET A 452 11.83 13.07 3.05
C MET A 452 10.96 13.05 1.79
N PHE A 453 9.69 12.66 1.91
CA PHE A 453 8.78 12.59 0.77
C PHE A 453 8.58 13.95 0.11
N ASN A 454 8.31 15.00 0.90
CA ASN A 454 8.09 16.36 0.42
C ASN A 454 9.31 16.90 -0.36
N ARG A 455 10.53 16.72 0.16
CA ARG A 455 11.74 17.14 -0.57
C ARG A 455 11.89 16.36 -1.87
N TRP A 456 11.82 15.04 -1.79
CA TRP A 456 11.99 14.18 -2.96
C TRP A 456 10.95 14.48 -4.04
N ILE A 457 9.66 14.51 -3.69
CA ILE A 457 8.57 14.72 -4.66
C ILE A 457 8.69 16.09 -5.33
N SER A 458 9.08 17.14 -4.60
CA SER A 458 9.37 18.47 -5.13
C SER A 458 10.72 18.59 -5.86
N LYS A 459 11.40 17.48 -6.18
CA LYS A 459 12.70 17.45 -6.89
C LYS A 459 13.81 18.22 -6.15
N ARG A 460 13.71 18.29 -4.81
CA ARG A 460 14.74 18.88 -3.94
C ARG A 460 15.59 17.76 -3.32
N PRO A 461 16.89 18.01 -3.07
CA PRO A 461 17.73 17.08 -2.33
C PRO A 461 17.17 16.80 -0.93
N LEU A 462 17.44 15.59 -0.43
CA LEU A 462 17.20 15.22 0.96
C LEU A 462 18.15 15.93 1.91
#